data_AF-A0A2V3I7C1-F1
#
_entry.id   AF-A0A2V3I7C1-F1
#
_cell.length_a   1.000
_cell.length_b   1.000
_cell.length_c   1.000
_cell.angle_alpha   90.00
_cell.angle_beta   90.00
_cell.angle_gamma   90.00
#
_symmetry.space_group_name_H-M   'P 1'
#
loop_
_entity.id
_entity.type
_entity.pdbx_description
1 polymer ?
#
loop_
_entity_poly.entity_id
_entity_poly.type
_entity_poly.pdbx_seq_one_letter_code
_entity_poly.pdbx_strand_id
1 'polypeptide(L)'
;MILIKLGGSIITNKERPQSARRKTIDNILKQIKKIDEPKILVHGGGSYGHYWSVRYGMHTKPSRYSLKGLSVVKNSMIELDKIILDSATKNRLNAYSLPPTDFMNGNKPIRSKIEKIGEIAKSGLTPVTYGDALWYGQKKSYILSGDVIMTAIAKVLKPRLSVFV
;
A
#
# COMPACT_ATOMS: atom_id res chain seq x y z
N MET A 1 -5.96 -17.13 -5.37
CA MET A 1 -5.29 -16.02 -4.67
C MET A 1 -6.31 -14.93 -4.36
N ILE A 2 -6.20 -14.31 -3.20
CA ILE A 2 -7.05 -13.19 -2.75
C ILE A 2 -6.24 -11.89 -2.74
N LEU A 3 -6.84 -10.80 -3.21
CA LEU A 3 -6.27 -9.46 -3.14
C LEU A 3 -7.10 -8.62 -2.17
N ILE A 4 -6.50 -8.05 -1.14
CA ILE A 4 -7.23 -7.39 -0.04
C ILE A 4 -6.71 -5.96 0.09
N LYS A 5 -7.61 -4.98 0.00
CA LYS A 5 -7.32 -3.58 0.32
C LYS A 5 -7.78 -3.24 1.75
N LEU A 6 -6.87 -2.72 2.55
CA LEU A 6 -7.15 -2.06 3.83
C LEU A 6 -7.34 -0.56 3.61
N GLY A 7 -8.57 -0.08 3.67
CA GLY A 7 -8.90 1.33 3.50
C GLY A 7 -8.28 2.20 4.59
N GLY A 8 -7.65 3.31 4.18
CA GLY A 8 -7.01 4.25 5.12
C GLY A 8 -7.97 4.80 6.19
N SER A 9 -9.27 4.89 5.91
CA SER A 9 -10.31 5.26 6.88
C SER A 9 -10.50 4.25 8.00
N ILE A 10 -10.25 2.98 7.75
CA ILE A 10 -10.40 1.89 8.74
C ILE A 10 -9.14 1.75 9.59
N ILE A 11 -7.97 1.91 8.97
CA ILE A 11 -6.68 1.71 9.64
C ILE A 11 -6.09 2.98 10.27
N THR A 12 -6.67 4.16 10.01
CA THR A 12 -6.22 5.44 10.58
C THR A 12 -7.39 6.33 11.06
N ASN A 13 -7.08 7.36 11.85
CA ASN A 13 -8.01 8.43 12.16
C ASN A 13 -7.75 9.64 11.25
N LYS A 14 -8.67 9.93 10.30
CA LYS A 14 -8.53 11.04 9.36
C LYS A 14 -8.48 12.43 10.02
N GLU A 15 -9.04 12.57 11.22
CA GLU A 15 -9.08 13.85 11.95
C GLU A 15 -7.73 14.20 12.58
N ARG A 16 -6.84 13.21 12.77
CA ARG A 16 -5.55 13.39 13.44
C ARG A 16 -4.42 12.91 12.53
N PRO A 17 -3.47 13.77 12.15
CA PRO A 17 -2.34 13.35 11.32
C PRO A 17 -1.56 12.21 11.98
N GLN A 18 -1.07 11.27 11.17
CA GLN A 18 -0.25 10.15 11.64
C GLN A 18 -0.86 9.36 12.83
N SER A 19 -2.17 9.14 12.79
CA SER A 19 -2.91 8.45 13.85
C SER A 19 -3.39 7.08 13.37
N ALA A 20 -2.58 6.03 13.60
CA ALA A 20 -2.96 4.65 13.25
C ALA A 20 -3.94 4.04 14.28
N ARG A 21 -4.97 3.35 13.79
CA ARG A 21 -5.92 2.58 14.61
C ARG A 21 -5.34 1.20 14.91
N ARG A 22 -4.28 1.14 15.74
CA ARG A 22 -3.50 -0.07 16.01
C ARG A 22 -4.34 -1.29 16.42
N LYS A 23 -5.32 -1.12 17.30
CA LYS A 23 -6.24 -2.21 17.72
C LYS A 23 -7.05 -2.75 16.53
N THR A 24 -7.52 -1.88 15.64
CA THR A 24 -8.25 -2.27 14.43
C THR A 24 -7.33 -3.01 13.46
N ILE A 25 -6.10 -2.51 13.24
CA ILE A 25 -5.09 -3.18 12.41
C ILE A 25 -4.80 -4.58 12.95
N ASP A 26 -4.52 -4.71 14.25
CA ASP A 26 -4.26 -6.00 14.92
C ASP A 26 -5.43 -6.99 14.69
N ASN A 27 -6.67 -6.54 14.90
CA ASN A 27 -7.86 -7.39 14.73
C ASN A 27 -8.04 -7.85 13.29
N ILE A 28 -7.84 -6.97 12.31
CA ILE A 28 -7.95 -7.30 10.88
C ILE A 28 -6.88 -8.33 10.49
N LEU A 29 -5.62 -8.08 10.86
CA LEU A 29 -4.52 -8.98 10.52
C LEU A 29 -4.66 -10.35 11.18
N LYS A 30 -5.22 -10.40 12.40
CA LYS A 30 -5.58 -11.66 13.09
C LYS A 30 -6.61 -12.47 12.30
N GLN A 31 -7.58 -11.84 11.64
CA GLN A 31 -8.53 -12.57 10.78
C GLN A 31 -7.87 -12.97 9.46
N ILE A 32 -7.08 -12.10 8.83
CA ILE A 32 -6.35 -12.39 7.58
C ILE A 32 -5.39 -13.58 7.76
N LYS A 33 -4.79 -13.74 8.94
CA LYS A 33 -3.92 -14.88 9.24
C LYS A 33 -4.62 -16.24 9.09
N LYS A 34 -5.93 -16.30 9.32
CA LYS A 34 -6.73 -17.54 9.24
C LYS A 34 -7.06 -17.96 7.80
N ILE A 35 -6.85 -17.09 6.82
CA ILE A 35 -7.08 -17.40 5.41
C ILE A 35 -5.99 -18.36 4.92
N ASP A 36 -6.35 -19.58 4.54
CA ASP A 36 -5.40 -20.56 4.00
C ASP A 36 -5.39 -20.55 2.46
N GLU A 37 -4.98 -19.42 1.91
CA GLU A 37 -4.85 -19.19 0.46
C GLU A 37 -3.79 -18.10 0.22
N PRO A 38 -3.02 -18.13 -0.90
CA PRO A 38 -2.15 -17.03 -1.29
C PRO A 38 -2.89 -15.70 -1.29
N LYS A 39 -2.33 -14.71 -0.60
CA LYS A 39 -2.97 -13.40 -0.42
C LYS A 39 -1.97 -12.25 -0.52
N ILE A 40 -2.45 -11.14 -1.04
CA ILE A 40 -1.70 -9.89 -1.19
C ILE A 40 -2.50 -8.80 -0.48
N LEU A 41 -1.81 -8.01 0.34
CA LEU A 41 -2.39 -6.87 1.05
C LEU A 41 -1.97 -5.57 0.36
N VAL A 42 -2.94 -4.68 0.17
CA VAL A 42 -2.73 -3.30 -0.24
C VAL A 42 -3.29 -2.41 0.86
N HIS A 43 -2.58 -1.42 1.37
CA HIS A 43 -3.19 -0.44 2.29
C HIS A 43 -3.24 0.98 1.72
N GLY A 44 -4.27 1.72 2.12
CA GLY A 44 -4.36 3.15 1.83
C GLY A 44 -3.46 3.98 2.75
N GLY A 45 -3.29 5.25 2.43
CA GLY A 45 -2.46 6.16 3.24
C GLY A 45 -3.15 6.78 4.45
N GLY A 46 -4.48 6.94 4.42
CA GLY A 46 -5.22 7.53 5.54
C GLY A 46 -4.61 8.86 6.03
N SER A 47 -4.51 9.03 7.34
CA SER A 47 -3.86 10.21 7.96
C SER A 47 -2.34 10.32 7.74
N TYR A 48 -1.69 9.33 7.14
CA TYR A 48 -0.25 9.34 6.84
C TYR A 48 0.02 9.73 5.38
N GLY A 49 -0.83 9.35 4.44
CA GLY A 49 -0.69 9.75 3.04
C GLY A 49 -1.52 10.98 2.70
N HIS A 50 -2.83 10.88 2.92
CA HIS A 50 -3.80 11.87 2.45
C HIS A 50 -3.54 13.24 3.09
N TYR A 51 -3.33 13.27 4.41
CA TYR A 51 -3.05 14.50 5.16
C TYR A 51 -1.87 15.29 4.56
N TRP A 52 -0.72 14.65 4.39
CA TRP A 52 0.48 15.30 3.85
C TRP A 52 0.32 15.64 2.37
N SER A 53 -0.32 14.77 1.56
CA SER A 53 -0.55 15.05 0.15
C SER A 53 -1.39 16.31 -0.06
N VAL A 54 -2.44 16.52 0.75
CA VAL A 54 -3.27 17.73 0.72
C VAL A 54 -2.46 18.94 1.17
N ARG A 55 -1.72 18.84 2.27
CA ARG A 55 -0.89 19.94 2.80
C ARG A 55 0.17 20.42 1.79
N TYR A 56 0.70 19.52 0.97
CA TYR A 56 1.70 19.84 -0.06
C TYR A 56 1.11 20.00 -1.47
N GLY A 57 -0.22 19.98 -1.63
CA GLY A 57 -0.90 20.14 -2.92
C GLY A 57 -0.54 19.06 -3.94
N MET A 58 -0.27 17.83 -3.49
CA MET A 58 0.11 16.70 -4.34
C MET A 58 -1.10 15.90 -4.79
N HIS A 59 -1.13 15.51 -6.07
CA HIS A 59 -2.24 14.78 -6.68
C HIS A 59 -1.77 13.60 -7.53
N THR A 60 -2.73 12.86 -8.09
CA THR A 60 -2.50 11.67 -8.93
C THR A 60 -1.91 12.01 -10.31
N LYS A 61 -2.13 13.22 -10.81
CA LYS A 61 -1.54 13.68 -12.07
C LYS A 61 -0.05 14.02 -11.86
N PRO A 62 0.86 13.50 -12.69
CA PRO A 62 2.28 13.85 -12.64
C PRO A 62 2.51 15.35 -12.83
N SER A 63 3.19 15.97 -11.86
CA SER A 63 3.57 17.39 -11.88
C SER A 63 4.86 17.62 -11.11
N ARG A 64 5.43 18.83 -11.21
CA ARG A 64 6.62 19.25 -10.46
C ARG A 64 6.24 19.65 -9.03
N TYR A 65 5.75 18.70 -8.24
CA TYR A 65 5.45 18.96 -6.82
C TYR A 65 6.73 19.20 -6.01
N SER A 66 6.56 19.79 -4.83
CA SER A 66 7.65 20.05 -3.89
C SER A 66 8.47 18.79 -3.59
N LEU A 67 9.80 18.88 -3.70
CA LEU A 67 10.70 17.79 -3.30
C LEU A 67 10.58 17.48 -1.81
N LYS A 68 10.40 18.52 -0.97
CA LYS A 68 10.11 18.37 0.45
C LYS A 68 8.80 17.64 0.67
N GLY A 69 7.75 18.02 -0.05
CA GLY A 69 6.44 17.37 0.04
C GLY A 69 6.49 15.89 -0.34
N LEU A 70 7.16 15.56 -1.44
CA LEU A 70 7.38 14.17 -1.86
C LEU A 70 8.09 13.36 -0.78
N SER A 71 9.18 13.89 -0.22
CA SER A 71 9.93 13.24 0.86
C SER A 71 9.07 13.00 2.10
N VAL A 72 8.31 14.01 2.55
CA VAL A 72 7.44 13.90 3.73
C VAL A 72 6.33 12.87 3.54
N VAL A 73 5.61 12.92 2.40
CA VAL A 73 4.54 11.95 2.13
C VAL A 73 5.09 10.54 2.08
N LYS A 74 6.20 10.32 1.36
CA LYS A 74 6.80 8.99 1.19
C LYS A 74 7.27 8.39 2.52
N ASN A 75 7.97 9.18 3.34
CA ASN A 75 8.42 8.71 4.66
C ASN A 75 7.25 8.44 5.60
N SER A 76 6.20 9.28 5.57
CA SER A 76 5.01 9.03 6.38
C SER A 76 4.26 7.76 5.95
N MET A 77 4.23 7.43 4.66
CA MET A 77 3.68 6.16 4.18
C MET A 77 4.47 4.95 4.68
N ILE A 78 5.80 5.05 4.71
CA ILE A 78 6.68 4.01 5.27
C ILE A 78 6.42 3.80 6.78
N GLU A 79 6.16 4.88 7.53
CA GLU A 79 5.79 4.76 8.95
C GLU A 79 4.49 3.96 9.16
N LEU A 80 3.47 4.21 8.32
CA LEU A 80 2.23 3.44 8.38
C LEU A 80 2.44 1.97 7.99
N ASP A 81 3.20 1.71 6.93
CA ASP A 81 3.55 0.36 6.50
C ASP A 81 4.27 -0.38 7.63
N LYS A 82 5.26 0.27 8.27
CA LYS A 82 5.99 -0.31 9.40
C LYS A 82 5.07 -0.72 10.55
N ILE A 83 4.08 0.11 10.91
CA ILE A 83 3.07 -0.24 11.92
C ILE A 83 2.28 -1.49 11.53
N ILE A 84 1.91 -1.62 10.26
CA ILE A 84 1.16 -2.77 9.75
C ILE A 84 2.05 -4.03 9.74
N LEU A 85 3.30 -3.93 9.30
CA LEU A 85 4.26 -5.03 9.29
C LEU A 85 4.59 -5.54 10.71
N ASP A 86 4.74 -4.63 11.67
CA ASP A 86 4.99 -4.99 13.08
C ASP A 86 3.76 -5.71 13.67
N SER A 87 2.56 -5.22 13.35
CA SER A 87 1.31 -5.89 13.72
C SER A 87 1.14 -7.25 13.04
N ALA A 88 1.53 -7.39 11.77
CA ALA A 88 1.51 -8.66 11.05
C ALA A 88 2.44 -9.69 11.73
N THR A 89 3.67 -9.28 12.02
CA THR A 89 4.67 -10.11 12.74
C THR A 89 4.13 -10.55 14.09
N LYS A 90 3.57 -9.62 14.87
CA LYS A 90 2.91 -9.92 16.16
C LYS A 90 1.80 -10.97 16.03
N ASN A 91 1.05 -10.94 14.92
CA ASN A 91 -0.01 -11.90 14.62
C ASN A 91 0.47 -13.15 13.87
N ARG A 92 1.79 -13.38 13.78
CA ARG A 92 2.42 -14.52 13.09
C ARG A 92 2.01 -14.61 11.61
N LEU A 93 1.73 -13.47 10.99
CA LEU A 93 1.52 -13.35 9.55
C LEU A 93 2.87 -13.02 8.91
N ASN A 94 3.32 -13.85 7.98
CA ASN A 94 4.60 -13.71 7.28
C ASN A 94 4.55 -12.58 6.25
N ALA A 95 4.36 -11.33 6.70
CA ALA A 95 4.28 -10.17 5.82
C ALA A 95 5.62 -9.90 5.14
N TYR A 96 5.56 -9.49 3.88
CA TYR A 96 6.72 -9.14 3.06
C TYR A 96 6.46 -7.79 2.38
N SER A 97 7.15 -6.74 2.83
CA SER A 97 6.95 -5.38 2.30
C SER A 97 7.44 -5.28 0.86
N LEU A 98 6.58 -4.71 0.01
CA LEU A 98 6.83 -4.43 -1.40
C LEU A 98 6.34 -3.01 -1.70
N PRO A 99 7.19 -2.00 -1.50
CA PRO A 99 6.87 -0.63 -1.87
C PRO A 99 6.51 -0.54 -3.36
N PRO A 100 5.59 0.35 -3.77
CA PRO A 100 5.21 0.46 -5.18
C PRO A 100 6.35 0.79 -6.14
N THR A 101 7.45 1.37 -5.65
CA THR A 101 8.68 1.61 -6.42
C THR A 101 9.28 0.34 -7.03
N ASP A 102 8.99 -0.82 -6.47
CA ASP A 102 9.59 -2.09 -6.90
C ASP A 102 8.93 -2.67 -8.15
N PHE A 103 7.68 -2.25 -8.43
CA PHE A 103 6.88 -2.79 -9.52
C PHE A 103 6.17 -1.71 -10.36
N MET A 104 6.42 -0.43 -10.11
CA MET A 104 5.90 0.69 -10.89
C MET A 104 7.04 1.46 -11.55
N ASN A 105 6.88 1.78 -12.84
CA ASN A 105 7.75 2.71 -13.55
C ASN A 105 6.92 3.93 -14.01
N GLY A 106 7.16 5.09 -13.42
CA GLY A 106 6.24 6.22 -13.55
C GLY A 106 4.84 5.78 -13.08
N ASN A 107 3.82 5.95 -13.92
CA ASN A 107 2.44 5.49 -13.66
C ASN A 107 2.10 4.13 -14.29
N LYS A 108 3.09 3.39 -14.81
CA LYS A 108 2.88 2.11 -15.48
C LYS A 108 3.35 0.95 -14.61
N PRO A 109 2.51 -0.08 -14.40
CA PRO A 109 2.95 -1.30 -13.73
C PRO A 109 3.93 -2.09 -14.61
N ILE A 110 4.97 -2.63 -13.98
CA ILE A 110 5.92 -3.55 -14.61
C ILE A 110 5.37 -4.96 -14.46
N ARG A 111 4.84 -5.53 -15.55
CA ARG A 111 4.12 -6.80 -15.54
C ARG A 111 4.89 -7.95 -14.87
N SER A 112 6.16 -8.16 -15.25
CA SER A 112 6.99 -9.24 -14.71
C SER A 112 7.24 -9.09 -13.20
N LYS A 113 7.31 -7.86 -12.69
CA LYS A 113 7.43 -7.59 -11.24
C LYS A 113 6.13 -7.93 -10.51
N ILE A 114 4.97 -7.64 -11.11
CA ILE A 114 3.67 -8.03 -10.53
C ILE A 114 3.51 -9.56 -10.54
N GLU A 115 3.90 -10.24 -11.61
CA GLU A 115 3.94 -11.71 -11.68
C GLU A 115 4.79 -12.28 -10.53
N LYS A 116 5.95 -11.65 -10.24
CA LYS A 116 6.81 -12.00 -9.10
C LYS A 116 6.12 -11.82 -7.74
N ILE A 117 5.30 -10.77 -7.54
CA ILE A 117 4.49 -10.62 -6.33
C ILE A 117 3.57 -11.84 -6.14
N GLY A 118 2.98 -12.33 -7.25
CA GLY A 118 2.15 -13.54 -7.23
C GLY A 118 2.91 -14.80 -6.83
N GLU A 119 4.15 -14.97 -7.30
CA GLU A 119 5.05 -16.06 -6.88
C GLU A 119 5.38 -15.98 -5.39
N ILE A 120 5.72 -14.78 -4.89
CA ILE A 120 6.00 -14.54 -3.46
C ILE A 120 4.77 -14.90 -2.61
N ALA A 121 3.57 -14.52 -3.04
CA ALA A 121 2.36 -14.88 -2.31
C ALA A 121 2.11 -16.41 -2.29
N LYS A 122 2.48 -17.12 -3.35
CA LYS A 122 2.35 -18.58 -3.45
C LYS A 122 3.38 -19.33 -2.59
N SER A 123 4.49 -18.72 -2.20
CA SER A 123 5.50 -19.35 -1.33
C SER A 123 5.13 -19.36 0.16
N GLY A 124 3.98 -18.77 0.53
CA GLY A 124 3.54 -18.65 1.93
C GLY A 124 3.90 -17.31 2.59
N LEU A 125 4.62 -16.44 1.90
CA LEU A 125 4.74 -15.03 2.29
C LEU A 125 3.44 -14.27 1.95
N THR A 126 3.18 -13.18 2.66
CA THR A 126 2.05 -12.28 2.38
C THR A 126 2.62 -10.94 1.91
N PRO A 127 2.70 -10.69 0.59
CA PRO A 127 3.08 -9.39 0.07
C PRO A 127 2.21 -8.27 0.63
N VAL A 128 2.84 -7.19 1.08
CA VAL A 128 2.18 -5.97 1.56
C VAL A 128 2.69 -4.80 0.74
N THR A 129 1.78 -4.08 0.10
CA THR A 129 2.07 -2.84 -0.63
C THR A 129 1.06 -1.77 -0.25
N TYR A 130 1.23 -0.54 -0.74
CA TYR A 130 0.45 0.59 -0.27
C TYR A 130 0.39 1.74 -1.24
N GLY A 131 -0.65 2.57 -1.13
CA GLY A 131 -0.67 3.84 -1.87
C GLY A 131 0.50 4.74 -1.43
N ASP A 132 1.20 5.38 -2.36
CA ASP A 132 2.45 6.08 -2.08
C ASP A 132 2.65 7.30 -2.98
N ALA A 133 3.59 8.19 -2.63
CA ALA A 133 4.10 9.23 -3.51
C ALA A 133 5.32 8.71 -4.28
N LEU A 134 5.24 8.80 -5.61
CA LEU A 134 6.24 8.23 -6.51
C LEU A 134 6.88 9.29 -7.42
N TRP A 135 8.15 9.05 -7.73
CA TRP A 135 8.86 9.77 -8.78
C TRP A 135 8.35 9.35 -10.15
N TYR A 136 8.13 10.33 -11.04
CA TYR A 136 7.65 10.10 -12.41
C TYR A 136 8.75 10.32 -13.46
N GLY A 137 9.87 10.97 -13.11
CA GLY A 137 10.89 11.43 -14.06
C GLY A 137 10.79 12.92 -14.34
N GLN A 138 11.84 13.52 -14.93
CA GLN A 138 11.87 14.92 -15.34
C GLN A 138 11.45 15.94 -14.25
N LYS A 139 11.88 15.71 -13.00
CA LYS A 139 11.49 16.52 -11.83
C LYS A 139 10.00 16.46 -11.48
N LYS A 140 9.26 15.47 -12.00
CA LYS A 140 7.85 15.24 -11.70
C LYS A 140 7.66 14.10 -10.69
N SER A 141 6.60 14.21 -9.91
CA SER A 141 6.12 13.17 -8.99
C SER A 141 4.59 13.12 -9.01
N TYR A 142 4.01 12.12 -8.36
CA TYR A 142 2.56 11.93 -8.28
C TYR A 142 2.15 11.04 -7.10
N ILE A 143 0.87 11.06 -6.75
CA ILE A 143 0.27 10.14 -5.77
C ILE A 143 -0.29 8.91 -6.49
N LEU A 144 0.19 7.72 -6.12
CA LEU A 144 -0.36 6.44 -6.54
C LEU A 144 -1.32 5.93 -5.47
N SER A 145 -2.61 5.80 -5.78
CA SER A 145 -3.57 5.30 -4.80
C SER A 145 -3.53 3.78 -4.69
N GLY A 146 -3.95 3.26 -3.53
CA GLY A 146 -4.15 1.82 -3.35
C GLY A 146 -5.15 1.21 -4.35
N ASP A 147 -6.14 1.98 -4.83
CA ASP A 147 -7.11 1.49 -5.83
C ASP A 147 -6.47 1.24 -7.20
N VAL A 148 -5.54 2.11 -7.60
CA VAL A 148 -4.78 1.92 -8.83
C VAL A 148 -3.88 0.69 -8.70
N ILE A 149 -3.26 0.48 -7.54
CA ILE A 149 -2.45 -0.71 -7.26
C ILE A 149 -3.31 -1.98 -7.30
N MET A 150 -4.47 -1.97 -6.65
CA MET A 150 -5.43 -3.09 -6.68
C MET A 150 -5.78 -3.45 -8.13
N THR A 151 -6.10 -2.44 -8.94
CA THR A 151 -6.44 -2.63 -10.36
C THR A 151 -5.26 -3.19 -11.16
N ALA A 152 -4.04 -2.65 -10.95
CA ALA A 152 -2.85 -3.09 -11.65
C ALA A 152 -2.51 -4.56 -11.34
N ILE A 153 -2.55 -4.95 -10.07
CA ILE A 153 -2.30 -6.32 -9.62
C ILE A 153 -3.39 -7.25 -10.15
N ALA A 154 -4.67 -6.87 -10.03
CA ALA A 154 -5.80 -7.70 -10.46
C ALA A 154 -5.77 -7.99 -11.97
N LYS A 155 -5.42 -7.00 -12.80
CA LYS A 155 -5.31 -7.17 -14.26
C LYS A 155 -4.26 -8.21 -14.67
N VAL A 156 -3.16 -8.30 -13.92
CA VAL A 156 -2.06 -9.22 -14.23
C VAL A 156 -2.28 -10.59 -13.59
N LEU A 157 -2.59 -10.63 -12.29
CA LEU A 157 -2.65 -11.88 -11.52
C LEU A 157 -4.02 -12.56 -11.54
N LYS A 158 -5.08 -11.85 -11.96
CA LYS A 158 -6.46 -12.36 -12.02
C LYS A 158 -6.87 -13.10 -10.72
N PRO A 159 -6.84 -12.43 -9.55
CA PRO A 159 -7.19 -13.07 -8.28
C PRO A 159 -8.63 -13.56 -8.32
N ARG A 160 -8.90 -14.65 -7.60
CA ARG A 160 -10.24 -15.24 -7.46
C ARG A 160 -11.21 -14.29 -6.76
N LEU A 161 -10.69 -13.47 -5.84
CA LEU A 161 -11.46 -12.51 -5.05
C LEU A 161 -10.64 -11.25 -4.80
N SER A 162 -11.27 -10.09 -4.97
CA SER A 162 -10.74 -8.79 -4.55
C SER A 162 -11.64 -8.20 -3.46
N VAL A 163 -11.08 -7.87 -2.30
CA VAL A 163 -11.83 -7.37 -1.13
C VAL A 163 -11.38 -5.94 -0.82
N PHE A 164 -12.34 -5.07 -0.51
CA PHE A 164 -12.11 -3.72 -0.03
C PHE A 164 -12.70 -3.61 1.38
N VAL A 165 -11.83 -3.40 2.37
CA VAL A 165 -12.18 -3.27 3.79
C VAL A 165 -12.16 -1.80 4.20
#